data_AF-A0A2V5R249-F1
#
_entry.id   AF-A0A2V5R249-F1
#
_cell.length_a   1.000
_cell.length_b   1.000
_cell.length_c   1.000
_cell.angle_alpha   90.00
_cell.angle_beta   90.00
_cell.angle_gamma   90.00
#
_symmetry.space_group_name_H-M   'P 1'
#
loop_
_entity.id
_entity.type
_entity.pdbx_description
1 polymer ?
#
loop_
_entity_poly.entity_id
_entity_poly.type
_entity_poly.pdbx_seq_one_letter_code
_entity_poly.pdbx_strand_id
1 'polypeptide(L)'
;MAEPLEKPGMPPAPVGTYRLETSPRMISPYDGFVSYQVNVDQNGNNIVGDAANEPSISVDPTNGNKMTIGWRQFDTWTSNFRQSGYGYTTDAGLTWHFPGDLQPGVFRSDPVTNSDETGTFFYLSLLVNTFCGDIWRSTNGGQSWTEWSPDAGAYSGDKEWFTLDRTPG
;
A
#
# COMPACT_ATOMS: atom_id res chain seq x y z
N MET A 1 12.66 -30.97 2.48
CA MET A 1 11.26 -30.57 2.22
C MET A 1 11.26 -29.06 2.17
N ALA A 2 10.87 -28.44 1.06
CA ALA A 2 10.74 -26.98 1.03
C ALA A 2 9.54 -26.62 1.92
N GLU A 3 9.78 -25.82 2.97
CA GLU A 3 8.67 -25.20 3.70
C GLU A 3 7.80 -24.42 2.72
N PRO A 4 6.48 -24.31 2.97
CA PRO A 4 5.67 -23.48 2.11
C PRO A 4 6.12 -22.02 2.26
N LEU A 5 6.46 -21.42 1.12
CA LEU A 5 6.38 -19.99 0.87
C LEU A 5 5.00 -19.50 1.40
N GLU A 6 4.98 -18.33 2.03
CA GLU A 6 3.95 -17.84 2.95
C GLU A 6 2.48 -18.25 2.65
N LYS A 7 1.65 -18.45 3.69
CA LYS A 7 0.23 -18.83 3.51
C LYS A 7 -0.70 -18.06 4.44
N PRO A 8 -1.96 -17.77 4.02
CA PRO A 8 -2.97 -17.25 4.93
C PRO A 8 -3.27 -18.28 6.03
N GLY A 9 -3.18 -17.86 7.30
CA GLY A 9 -3.59 -18.67 8.44
C GLY A 9 -5.02 -18.39 8.91
N MET A 10 -5.65 -17.33 8.40
CA MET A 10 -6.99 -16.87 8.70
C MET A 10 -7.68 -16.42 7.40
N PRO A 11 -9.02 -16.37 7.33
CA PRO A 11 -9.71 -15.63 6.26
C PRO A 11 -9.51 -14.11 6.40
N PRO A 12 -9.87 -13.30 5.39
CA PRO A 12 -9.97 -11.86 5.56
C PRO A 12 -10.80 -11.50 6.80
N ALA A 13 -10.40 -10.43 7.51
CA ALA A 13 -11.18 -9.94 8.63
C ALA A 13 -12.61 -9.60 8.15
N PRO A 14 -13.67 -10.05 8.84
CA PRO A 14 -15.02 -9.75 8.41
C PRO A 14 -15.28 -8.24 8.43
N VAL A 15 -15.84 -7.71 7.33
CA VAL A 15 -16.22 -6.29 7.26
C VAL A 15 -17.15 -5.95 8.43
N GLY A 16 -16.82 -4.86 9.14
CA GLY A 16 -17.55 -4.44 10.34
C GLY A 16 -17.07 -5.07 11.66
N THR A 17 -16.02 -5.90 11.66
CA THR A 17 -15.32 -6.32 12.89
C THR A 17 -14.04 -5.54 13.15
N TYR A 18 -13.71 -4.60 12.27
CA TYR A 18 -12.54 -3.74 12.34
C TYR A 18 -12.92 -2.32 11.91
N ARG A 19 -12.12 -1.32 12.29
CA ARG A 19 -12.36 0.12 12.06
C ARG A 19 -13.63 0.70 12.68
N LEU A 20 -14.11 0.12 13.78
CA LEU A 20 -15.32 0.58 14.48
C LEU A 20 -15.08 1.80 15.38
N GLU A 21 -13.86 1.97 15.84
CA GLU A 21 -13.46 3.02 16.76
C GLU A 21 -12.42 3.92 16.10
N THR A 22 -12.49 5.21 16.41
CA THR A 22 -11.56 6.21 15.88
C THR A 22 -10.99 7.05 17.01
N SER A 23 -9.78 7.54 16.80
CA SER A 23 -9.10 8.47 17.69
C SER A 23 -8.30 9.47 16.85
N PRO A 24 -7.84 10.60 17.42
CA PRO A 24 -6.99 11.52 16.66
C PRO A 24 -5.80 10.78 16.03
N ARG A 25 -5.48 11.12 14.77
CA ARG A 25 -4.30 10.57 14.08
C ARG A 25 -3.01 10.86 14.83
N MET A 26 -2.02 9.99 14.66
CA MET A 26 -0.67 10.29 15.14
C MET A 26 -0.05 11.42 14.31
N ILE A 27 0.49 12.42 15.02
CA ILE A 27 1.38 13.45 14.48
C ILE A 27 2.66 13.36 15.32
N SER A 28 3.77 13.06 14.66
CA SER A 28 5.05 12.79 15.33
C SER A 28 6.11 13.78 14.88
N PRO A 29 6.38 14.85 15.66
CA PRO A 29 7.48 15.76 15.41
C PRO A 29 8.84 15.14 15.78
N TYR A 30 9.84 15.33 14.93
CA TYR A 30 11.24 15.00 15.21
C TYR A 30 12.15 16.04 14.54
N ASP A 31 12.85 16.84 15.36
CA ASP A 31 13.62 18.01 14.92
C ASP A 31 12.78 18.94 14.02
N GLY A 32 13.24 19.21 12.79
CA GLY A 32 12.55 20.02 11.80
C GLY A 32 11.51 19.26 10.97
N PHE A 33 11.28 17.98 11.25
CA PHE A 33 10.38 17.11 10.49
C PHE A 33 9.12 16.77 11.29
N VAL A 34 8.01 16.58 10.58
CA VAL A 34 6.75 16.11 11.15
C VAL A 34 6.24 14.95 10.31
N SER A 35 6.02 13.80 10.96
CA SER A 35 5.37 12.64 10.34
C SER A 35 3.87 12.65 10.67
N TYR A 36 3.06 12.34 9.67
CA TYR A 36 1.61 12.20 9.79
C TYR A 36 1.21 10.74 9.53
N GLN A 37 0.29 10.21 10.32
CA GLN A 37 -0.27 8.89 10.10
C GLN A 37 -0.98 8.79 8.73
N VAL A 38 -0.78 7.65 8.05
CA VAL A 38 -1.26 7.43 6.67
C VAL A 38 -2.42 6.44 6.58
N ASN A 39 -2.48 5.44 7.47
CA ASN A 39 -3.60 4.50 7.59
C ASN A 39 -4.67 5.12 8.50
N VAL A 40 -5.52 5.96 7.89
CA VAL A 40 -6.52 6.77 8.58
C VAL A 40 -7.92 6.51 8.06
N ASP A 41 -8.95 6.88 8.83
CA ASP A 41 -10.34 6.80 8.40
C ASP A 41 -10.68 7.90 7.37
N GLN A 42 -11.95 7.95 6.95
CA GLN A 42 -12.46 8.92 5.97
C GLN A 42 -12.31 10.40 6.42
N ASN A 43 -12.19 10.62 7.73
CA ASN A 43 -12.04 11.94 8.35
C ASN A 43 -10.57 12.25 8.69
N GLY A 44 -9.63 11.37 8.35
CA GLY A 44 -8.22 11.52 8.68
C GLY A 44 -7.88 11.18 10.13
N ASN A 45 -8.72 10.42 10.84
CA ASN A 45 -8.47 9.94 12.20
C ASN A 45 -7.73 8.60 12.20
N ASN A 46 -7.05 8.29 13.30
CA ASN A 46 -6.54 6.95 13.55
C ASN A 46 -7.70 5.95 13.60
N ILE A 47 -7.51 4.82 12.91
CA ILE A 47 -8.42 3.69 12.95
C ILE A 47 -7.97 2.76 14.09
N VAL A 48 -8.71 2.74 15.19
CA VAL A 48 -8.32 1.96 16.37
C VAL A 48 -8.43 0.46 16.05
N GLY A 49 -7.37 -0.27 16.35
CA GLY A 49 -7.27 -1.71 16.12
C GLY A 49 -6.85 -2.11 14.72
N ASP A 50 -6.74 -1.17 13.78
CA ASP A 50 -6.17 -1.43 12.45
C ASP A 50 -4.71 -1.88 12.56
N ALA A 51 -4.29 -2.78 11.68
CA ALA A 51 -2.92 -3.26 11.63
C ALA A 51 -2.39 -3.24 10.20
N ALA A 52 -1.22 -2.63 10.07
CA ALA A 52 -0.48 -2.48 8.82
C ALA A 52 1.02 -2.55 9.09
N ASN A 53 1.81 -3.05 8.15
CA ASN A 53 3.28 -3.00 8.22
C ASN A 53 3.93 -3.06 6.82
N GLU A 54 5.26 -3.02 6.79
CA GLU A 54 6.07 -3.01 5.56
C GLU A 54 5.62 -1.97 4.52
N PRO A 55 5.65 -0.68 4.87
CA PRO A 55 5.25 0.36 3.93
C PRO A 55 6.32 0.65 2.87
N SER A 56 5.89 1.09 1.70
CA SER A 56 6.71 1.68 0.63
C SER A 56 6.05 2.95 0.11
N ILE A 57 6.79 4.05 0.02
CA ILE A 57 6.27 5.39 -0.35
C ILE A 57 6.94 5.93 -1.62
N SER A 58 6.16 6.61 -2.45
CA SER A 58 6.60 7.27 -3.69
C SER A 58 6.06 8.69 -3.78
N VAL A 59 6.84 9.57 -4.43
CA VAL A 59 6.53 10.99 -4.63
C VAL A 59 6.53 11.29 -6.12
N ASP A 60 5.50 11.98 -6.61
CA ASP A 60 5.44 12.43 -8.00
C ASP A 60 6.56 13.47 -8.25
N PRO A 61 7.53 13.20 -9.14
CA PRO A 61 8.64 14.12 -9.38
C PRO A 61 8.21 15.40 -10.10
N THR A 62 7.04 15.42 -10.72
CA THR A 62 6.46 16.59 -11.40
C THR A 62 5.62 17.46 -10.46
N ASN A 63 5.16 16.89 -9.34
CA ASN A 63 4.35 17.57 -8.34
C ASN A 63 4.49 16.92 -6.95
N GLY A 64 5.40 17.43 -6.12
CA GLY A 64 5.66 16.91 -4.77
C GLY A 64 4.48 16.96 -3.79
N ASN A 65 3.37 17.61 -4.14
CA ASN A 65 2.14 17.52 -3.35
C ASN A 65 1.46 16.15 -3.47
N LYS A 66 1.74 15.39 -4.54
CA LYS A 66 1.18 14.06 -4.78
C LYS A 66 2.16 13.00 -4.32
N MET A 67 1.72 12.17 -3.40
CA MET A 67 2.49 11.01 -2.93
C MET A 67 1.53 9.84 -2.75
N THR A 68 2.06 8.63 -2.87
CA THR A 68 1.33 7.40 -2.55
C THR A 68 2.18 6.50 -1.68
N ILE A 69 1.54 5.76 -0.79
CA ILE A 69 2.19 4.78 0.06
C ILE A 69 1.39 3.47 0.01
N GLY A 70 2.07 2.36 -0.19
CA GLY A 70 1.53 1.00 -0.11
C GLY A 70 2.02 0.29 1.14
N TRP A 71 1.26 -0.67 1.67
CA TRP A 71 1.62 -1.46 2.85
C TRP A 71 0.88 -2.81 2.86
N ARG A 72 1.32 -3.73 3.73
CA ARG A 72 0.56 -4.95 4.04
C ARG A 72 -0.55 -4.59 5.00
N GLN A 73 -1.80 -4.72 4.57
CA GLN A 73 -3.00 -4.37 5.32
C GLN A 73 -3.64 -5.62 5.93
N PHE A 74 -3.75 -5.66 7.25
CA PHE A 74 -4.31 -6.80 8.00
C PHE A 74 -5.73 -6.56 8.49
N ASP A 75 -6.22 -5.31 8.39
CA ASP A 75 -7.51 -4.84 8.88
C ASP A 75 -7.67 -4.81 10.40
N THR A 76 -7.13 -5.79 11.11
CA THR A 76 -7.10 -5.82 12.56
C THR A 76 -5.82 -6.50 13.07
N TRP A 77 -5.30 -6.05 14.21
CA TRP A 77 -4.14 -6.67 14.88
C TRP A 77 -4.37 -8.13 15.30
N THR A 78 -5.63 -8.60 15.30
CA THR A 78 -5.98 -10.00 15.56
C THR A 78 -5.94 -10.89 14.31
N SER A 79 -5.69 -10.33 13.13
CA SER A 79 -5.67 -11.03 11.83
C SER A 79 -4.25 -11.22 11.33
N ASN A 80 -3.97 -12.38 10.72
CA ASN A 80 -2.77 -12.58 9.91
C ASN A 80 -3.05 -12.57 8.40
N PHE A 81 -4.31 -12.33 8.00
CA PHE A 81 -4.68 -12.18 6.61
C PHE A 81 -4.24 -10.80 6.12
N ARG A 82 -3.25 -10.76 5.23
CA ARG A 82 -2.71 -9.52 4.66
C ARG A 82 -3.17 -9.30 3.24
N GLN A 83 -3.38 -8.03 2.93
CA GLN A 83 -3.81 -7.51 1.64
C GLN A 83 -2.86 -6.37 1.23
N SER A 84 -3.00 -5.92 -0.01
CA SER A 84 -2.25 -4.76 -0.52
C SER A 84 -3.01 -3.46 -0.27
N GLY A 85 -2.80 -2.86 0.90
CA GLY A 85 -3.39 -1.57 1.25
C GLY A 85 -2.63 -0.40 0.63
N TYR A 86 -3.32 0.70 0.35
CA TYR A 86 -2.68 1.91 -0.15
C TYR A 86 -3.34 3.19 0.34
N GLY A 87 -2.57 4.27 0.33
CA GLY A 87 -3.03 5.62 0.62
C GLY A 87 -2.37 6.64 -0.28
N TYR A 88 -2.97 7.82 -0.34
CA TYR A 88 -2.46 8.94 -1.11
C TYR A 88 -2.65 10.28 -0.40
N THR A 89 -1.85 11.26 -0.82
CA THR A 89 -1.95 12.65 -0.39
C THR A 89 -1.96 13.55 -1.63
N THR A 90 -2.57 14.72 -1.49
CA THR A 90 -2.54 15.79 -2.50
C THR A 90 -2.02 17.12 -1.94
N ASP A 91 -1.45 17.08 -0.73
CA ASP A 91 -0.97 18.24 0.03
C ASP A 91 0.39 18.00 0.71
N ALA A 92 1.28 17.27 0.01
CA ALA A 92 2.65 16.99 0.44
C ALA A 92 2.74 16.24 1.78
N GLY A 93 1.77 15.35 2.03
CA GLY A 93 1.76 14.45 3.17
C GLY A 93 1.19 15.05 4.46
N LEU A 94 0.55 16.23 4.40
CA LEU A 94 -0.12 16.84 5.55
C LEU A 94 -1.45 16.13 5.87
N THR A 95 -2.16 15.67 4.84
CA THR A 95 -3.36 14.84 4.96
C THR A 95 -3.24 13.61 4.05
N TRP A 96 -3.84 12.51 4.50
CA TRP A 96 -3.80 11.22 3.82
C TRP A 96 -5.20 10.67 3.67
N HIS A 97 -5.43 10.00 2.55
CA HIS A 97 -6.65 9.28 2.24
C HIS A 97 -6.32 7.80 2.11
N PHE A 98 -7.13 6.94 2.74
CA PHE A 98 -7.03 5.50 2.65
C PHE A 98 -8.27 4.93 1.91
N PRO A 99 -8.17 4.64 0.60
CA PRO A 99 -9.30 4.11 -0.15
C PRO A 99 -9.63 2.64 0.16
N GLY A 100 -8.64 1.86 0.59
CA GLY A 100 -8.76 0.43 0.84
C GLY A 100 -7.61 -0.37 0.21
N ASP A 101 -7.89 -1.63 -0.13
CA ASP A 101 -6.92 -2.54 -0.73
C ASP A 101 -7.02 -2.55 -2.27
N LEU A 102 -5.93 -2.88 -2.97
CA LEU A 102 -5.91 -3.05 -4.43
C LEU A 102 -6.92 -4.09 -4.91
N GLN A 103 -7.00 -5.20 -4.17
CA GLN A 103 -7.95 -6.30 -4.39
C GLN A 103 -8.42 -6.84 -3.04
N PRO A 104 -9.52 -6.30 -2.48
CA PRO A 104 -10.06 -6.77 -1.20
C PRO A 104 -10.36 -8.27 -1.22
N GLY A 105 -9.98 -8.97 -0.16
CA GLY A 105 -10.13 -10.41 0.02
C GLY A 105 -9.03 -11.25 -0.64
N VAL A 106 -8.05 -10.64 -1.30
CA VAL A 106 -6.94 -11.36 -1.96
C VAL A 106 -5.68 -11.25 -1.12
N PHE A 107 -5.07 -12.40 -0.79
CA PHE A 107 -3.89 -12.46 0.04
C PHE A 107 -2.65 -12.02 -0.75
N ARG A 108 -2.16 -10.80 -0.45
CA ARG A 108 -1.06 -10.14 -1.15
C ARG A 108 -0.04 -9.57 -0.16
N SER A 109 1.21 -9.46 -0.60
CA SER A 109 2.33 -9.01 0.24
C SER A 109 3.29 -8.09 -0.54
N ASP A 110 4.35 -7.71 0.16
CA ASP A 110 5.60 -7.14 -0.36
C ASP A 110 5.39 -5.92 -1.26
N PRO A 111 4.71 -4.89 -0.73
CA PRO A 111 4.39 -3.71 -1.51
C PRO A 111 5.65 -2.91 -1.81
N VAL A 112 5.91 -2.67 -3.09
CA VAL A 112 6.91 -1.70 -3.53
C VAL A 112 6.21 -0.68 -4.41
N THR A 113 6.41 0.60 -4.13
CA THR A 113 5.90 1.67 -4.98
C THR A 113 7.05 2.41 -5.65
N ASN A 114 6.78 2.95 -6.83
CA ASN A 114 7.67 3.89 -7.51
C ASN A 114 6.86 4.86 -8.39
N SER A 115 7.52 5.88 -8.94
CA SER A 115 6.94 6.78 -9.94
C SER A 115 7.91 6.99 -11.11
N ASP A 116 7.36 7.16 -12.31
CA ASP A 116 8.14 7.58 -13.47
C ASP A 116 8.31 9.11 -13.54
N GLU A 117 9.07 9.58 -14.52
CA GLU A 117 9.35 10.99 -14.78
C GLU A 117 8.13 11.81 -15.19
N THR A 118 7.02 11.16 -15.56
CA THR A 118 5.77 11.81 -15.96
C THR A 118 4.77 11.96 -14.82
N GLY A 119 5.10 11.43 -13.63
CA GLY A 119 4.22 11.43 -12.47
C GLY A 119 3.22 10.27 -12.45
N THR A 120 3.42 9.24 -13.28
CA THR A 120 2.66 7.99 -13.17
C THR A 120 3.23 7.16 -12.04
N PHE A 121 2.35 6.62 -11.19
CA PHE A 121 2.75 5.75 -10.09
C PHE A 121 2.59 4.28 -10.46
N PHE A 122 3.47 3.47 -9.89
CA PHE A 122 3.51 2.02 -10.02
C PHE A 122 3.55 1.38 -8.64
N TYR A 123 2.83 0.27 -8.49
CA TYR A 123 2.78 -0.54 -7.27
C TYR A 123 3.01 -1.99 -7.66
N LEU A 124 4.04 -2.62 -7.11
CA LEU A 124 4.26 -4.06 -7.18
C LEU A 124 3.60 -4.72 -5.97
N SER A 125 2.84 -5.78 -6.22
CA SER A 125 2.30 -6.63 -5.16
C SER A 125 2.56 -8.09 -5.44
N LEU A 126 3.09 -8.83 -4.45
CA LEU A 126 3.21 -10.28 -4.52
C LEU A 126 1.84 -10.94 -4.35
N LEU A 127 1.40 -11.68 -5.37
CA LEU A 127 0.28 -12.60 -5.30
C LEU A 127 0.78 -13.97 -4.78
N VAL A 128 0.54 -14.23 -3.50
CA VAL A 128 1.22 -15.30 -2.76
C VAL A 128 0.81 -16.70 -3.22
N ASN A 129 -0.41 -16.89 -3.73
CA ASN A 129 -0.88 -18.22 -4.16
C ASN A 129 -0.16 -18.75 -5.42
N THR A 130 0.30 -17.85 -6.29
CA THR A 130 1.13 -18.16 -7.47
C THR A 130 2.60 -17.85 -7.23
N PHE A 131 2.91 -17.08 -6.18
CA PHE A 131 4.23 -16.58 -5.86
C PHE A 131 4.84 -15.72 -6.98
N CYS A 132 3.96 -14.98 -7.66
CA CYS A 132 4.30 -14.04 -8.72
C CYS A 132 3.85 -12.63 -8.34
N GLY A 133 4.43 -11.63 -8.98
CA GLY A 133 4.13 -10.23 -8.77
C GLY A 133 3.14 -9.74 -9.82
N ASP A 134 2.34 -8.77 -9.41
CA ASP A 134 1.53 -7.96 -10.33
C ASP A 134 1.98 -6.50 -10.22
N ILE A 135 2.06 -5.83 -11.38
CA ILE A 135 2.30 -4.40 -11.46
C ILE A 135 0.98 -3.69 -11.66
N TRP A 136 0.72 -2.74 -10.78
CA TRP A 136 -0.44 -1.86 -10.79
C TRP A 136 0.00 -0.46 -11.17
N ARG A 137 -0.84 0.25 -11.92
CA ARG A 137 -0.57 1.62 -12.36
C ARG A 137 -1.63 2.58 -11.88
N SER A 138 -1.21 3.77 -11.46
CA SER A 138 -2.08 4.90 -11.17
C SER A 138 -1.65 6.13 -11.98
N THR A 139 -2.61 6.72 -12.70
CA THR A 139 -2.44 7.96 -13.48
C THR A 139 -3.14 9.16 -12.86
N ASN A 140 -3.70 9.01 -11.65
CA ASN A 140 -4.46 10.04 -10.94
C ASN A 140 -3.87 10.38 -9.57
N GLY A 141 -2.57 10.16 -9.39
CA GLY A 141 -1.88 10.53 -8.15
C GLY A 141 -2.02 9.50 -7.03
N GLY A 142 -2.18 8.21 -7.35
CA GLY A 142 -2.32 7.13 -6.37
C GLY A 142 -3.74 6.96 -5.81
N GLN A 143 -4.73 7.69 -6.33
CA GLN A 143 -6.12 7.63 -5.84
C GLN A 143 -6.82 6.34 -6.22
N SER A 144 -6.49 5.78 -7.38
CA SER A 144 -6.96 4.48 -7.83
C SER A 144 -5.89 3.80 -8.67
N TRP A 145 -5.97 2.47 -8.73
CA TRP A 145 -5.00 1.62 -9.40
C TRP A 145 -5.69 0.69 -10.40
N THR A 146 -4.99 0.35 -11.46
CA THR A 146 -5.42 -0.67 -12.42
C THR A 146 -4.26 -1.62 -12.66
N GLU A 147 -4.55 -2.91 -12.64
CA GLU A 147 -3.56 -3.94 -12.96
C GLU A 147 -3.05 -3.72 -14.39
N TRP A 148 -1.74 -3.72 -14.55
CA TRP A 148 -1.07 -3.40 -15.81
C TRP A 148 -0.34 -4.61 -16.39
N SER A 149 0.16 -5.51 -15.54
CA SER A 149 0.60 -6.85 -15.96
C SER A 149 -0.59 -7.80 -16.13
N PRO A 150 -0.47 -8.88 -16.90
CA PRO A 150 -1.32 -10.05 -16.71
C PRO A 150 -1.17 -10.59 -15.28
N ASP A 151 -2.21 -11.19 -14.72
CA ASP A 151 -2.16 -11.85 -13.41
C ASP A 151 -0.97 -12.82 -13.33
N ALA A 152 -0.19 -12.72 -12.25
CA ALA A 152 1.03 -13.48 -12.03
C ALA A 152 2.10 -13.30 -13.14
N GLY A 153 1.99 -12.22 -13.91
CA GLY A 153 2.78 -11.97 -15.12
C GLY A 153 4.17 -11.39 -14.84
N ALA A 154 4.42 -10.84 -13.65
CA ALA A 154 5.77 -10.49 -13.23
C ALA A 154 6.40 -11.68 -12.49
N TYR A 155 7.51 -12.21 -13.01
CA TYR A 155 8.30 -13.20 -12.29
C TYR A 155 8.84 -12.58 -11.00
N SER A 156 8.67 -13.29 -9.89
CA SER A 156 8.73 -12.74 -8.54
C SER A 156 9.21 -13.78 -7.54
N GLY A 157 9.30 -13.39 -6.27
CA GLY A 157 9.45 -14.20 -5.08
C GLY A 157 9.71 -13.34 -3.84
N ASP A 158 9.49 -13.88 -2.63
CA ASP A 158 9.59 -13.18 -1.34
C ASP A 158 10.70 -12.11 -1.28
N LYS A 159 10.25 -10.86 -1.09
CA LYS A 159 10.95 -9.56 -1.16
C LYS A 159 11.46 -9.13 -2.54
N GLU A 160 10.55 -8.78 -3.42
CA GLU A 160 10.86 -8.14 -4.70
C GLU A 160 11.09 -6.63 -4.58
N TRP A 161 11.88 -6.11 -5.52
CA TRP A 161 12.12 -4.69 -5.71
C TRP A 161 12.09 -4.38 -7.20
N PHE A 162 11.60 -3.20 -7.57
CA PHE A 162 11.71 -2.70 -8.94
C PHE A 162 12.25 -1.28 -8.96
N THR A 163 12.88 -0.93 -10.08
CA THR A 163 13.26 0.43 -10.42
C THR A 163 12.73 0.76 -11.80
N LEU A 164 12.50 2.04 -12.05
CA LEU A 164 12.11 2.57 -13.35
C LEU A 164 13.30 3.33 -13.93
N ASP A 165 13.57 3.13 -15.22
CA ASP A 165 14.42 4.08 -15.95
C ASP A 165 13.63 5.36 -16.13
N ARG A 166 14.21 6.48 -15.68
CA ARG A 166 13.61 7.82 -15.73
C ARG A 166 14.32 8.73 -16.74
N THR A 167 15.16 8.17 -17.59
CA THR A 167 15.89 8.91 -18.62
C THR A 167 14.89 9.33 -19.71
N PRO A 168 14.73 10.63 -20.01
CA PRO A 168 13.87 11.05 -21.12
C PRO A 168 14.38 10.47 -22.45
N GLY A 169 13.47 9.87 -23.23
CA GLY A 169 13.73 9.37 -24.59
C GLY A 169 13.65 10.42 -25.67
#